data_AF-A0A936PW39-F1
#
_entry.id   AF-A0A936PW39-F1
#
_cell.length_a   1.000
_cell.length_b   1.000
_cell.length_c   1.000
_cell.angle_alpha   90.00
_cell.angle_beta   90.00
_cell.angle_gamma   90.00
#
_symmetry.space_group_name_H-M   'P 1'
#
loop_
_entity.id
_entity.type
_entity.pdbx_description
1 polymer ?
#
loop_
_entity_poly.entity_id
_entity_poly.type
_entity_poly.pdbx_seq_one_letter_code
_entity_poly.pdbx_strand_id
1 'polypeptide(L)'
;MVLNELVAGNETGATDEAGQNEDWIELLNIGDAAAELTGWGLTDALGEKEPWRFPEAQALNPGERLLIWADEDIDDGPNHADFKLSGDGETLSLVNPDDELIDAVSFPALNDDQAYARLPDGEGAWDLSDTPTPGAENK
;
A
#
# COMPACT_ATOMS: atom_id res chain seq x y z
N MET A 1 -5.88 6.16 9.30
CA MET A 1 -5.41 5.39 8.13
C MET A 1 -4.07 5.94 7.72
N VAL A 2 -3.10 5.06 7.47
CA VAL A 2 -1.76 5.40 7.00
C VAL A 2 -1.29 4.37 5.97
N LEU A 3 -0.39 4.79 5.09
CA LEU A 3 0.50 3.86 4.39
C LEU A 3 1.47 3.29 5.43
N ASN A 4 1.68 1.97 5.47
CA ASN A 4 2.44 1.32 6.54
C ASN A 4 3.71 0.60 6.07
N GLU A 5 3.60 -0.12 4.96
CA GLU A 5 4.68 -0.91 4.39
C GLU A 5 4.45 -1.03 2.87
N LEU A 6 5.51 -1.15 2.08
CA LEU A 6 5.44 -1.46 0.66
C LEU A 6 6.65 -2.27 0.20
N VAL A 7 6.47 -3.02 -0.88
CA VAL A 7 7.54 -3.70 -1.63
C VAL A 7 7.35 -3.39 -3.12
N ALA A 8 8.41 -2.90 -3.77
CA ALA A 8 8.47 -2.62 -5.21
C ALA A 8 9.57 -3.50 -5.84
N GLY A 9 9.21 -4.73 -6.19
CA GLY A 9 10.11 -5.83 -6.56
C GLY A 9 9.89 -7.08 -5.69
N ASN A 10 8.67 -7.58 -5.57
CA ASN A 10 8.38 -8.79 -4.80
C ASN A 10 8.62 -10.05 -5.67
N GLU A 11 9.66 -10.83 -5.39
CA GLU A 11 10.06 -11.99 -6.19
C GLU A 11 9.86 -13.32 -5.45
N THR A 12 10.03 -13.32 -4.14
CA THR A 12 9.93 -14.53 -3.30
C THR A 12 9.07 -14.36 -2.05
N GLY A 13 8.53 -13.16 -1.83
CA GLY A 13 7.74 -12.80 -0.67
C GLY A 13 6.27 -13.21 -0.74
N ALA A 14 5.39 -12.26 -0.41
CA ALA A 14 3.94 -12.48 -0.35
C ALA A 14 3.39 -12.90 -1.72
N THR A 15 2.35 -13.73 -1.75
CA THR A 15 1.63 -14.04 -2.98
C THR A 15 0.20 -13.57 -2.90
N ASP A 16 -0.33 -13.13 -4.03
CA ASP A 16 -1.75 -12.83 -4.20
C ASP A 16 -2.62 -14.10 -4.22
N GLU A 17 -3.91 -13.90 -4.49
CA GLU A 17 -4.93 -14.92 -4.62
C GLU A 17 -4.72 -15.86 -5.82
N ALA A 18 -3.99 -15.41 -6.84
CA ALA A 18 -3.58 -16.19 -8.01
C ALA A 18 -2.27 -17.00 -7.77
N GLY A 19 -1.57 -16.71 -6.68
CA GLY A 19 -0.29 -17.33 -6.32
C GLY A 19 0.92 -16.65 -6.98
N GLN A 20 0.78 -15.40 -7.38
CA GLN A 20 1.81 -14.57 -8.01
C GLN A 20 2.49 -13.68 -6.96
N ASN A 21 3.79 -13.46 -7.14
CA ASN A 21 4.53 -12.46 -6.39
C ASN A 21 4.44 -11.14 -7.16
N GLU A 22 3.66 -10.20 -6.65
CA GLU A 22 3.48 -8.87 -7.22
C GLU A 22 3.84 -7.80 -6.19
N ASP A 23 4.12 -6.58 -6.66
CA ASP A 23 4.33 -5.44 -5.78
C ASP A 23 3.11 -5.22 -4.89
N TRP A 24 3.33 -4.72 -3.68
CA TRP A 24 2.22 -4.52 -2.76
C TRP A 24 2.42 -3.35 -1.83
N ILE A 25 1.29 -2.86 -1.35
CA ILE A 25 1.13 -1.73 -0.45
C ILE A 25 0.30 -2.21 0.73
N GLU A 26 0.75 -1.92 1.96
CA GLU A 26 -0.03 -2.13 3.16
C GLU A 26 -0.61 -0.81 3.69
N LEU A 27 -1.93 -0.82 3.91
CA LEU A 27 -2.61 0.18 4.71
C LEU A 27 -2.82 -0.32 6.14
N LEU A 28 -2.69 0.57 7.11
CA LEU A 28 -3.00 0.30 8.51
C LEU A 28 -4.00 1.33 9.06
N ASN A 29 -5.04 0.84 9.72
CA ASN A 29 -5.91 1.71 10.50
C ASN A 29 -5.38 1.92 11.93
N ILE A 30 -4.54 2.95 12.12
CA ILE A 30 -4.07 3.38 13.44
C ILE A 30 -5.10 4.20 14.26
N GLY A 31 -6.32 4.40 13.72
CA GLY A 31 -7.39 5.14 14.40
C GLY A 31 -8.07 4.35 15.51
N ASP A 32 -8.99 4.99 16.23
CA ASP A 32 -9.79 4.38 17.30
C ASP A 32 -11.20 3.94 16.85
N ALA A 33 -11.52 4.12 15.57
CA ALA A 33 -12.79 3.73 14.94
C ALA A 33 -12.56 3.04 13.59
N ALA A 34 -13.59 2.32 13.12
CA ALA A 34 -13.57 1.74 11.79
C ALA A 34 -13.47 2.82 10.71
N ALA A 35 -12.61 2.59 9.72
CA ALA A 35 -12.39 3.49 8.59
C ALA A 35 -13.06 2.90 7.34
N GLU A 36 -14.09 3.58 6.83
CA GLU A 36 -14.73 3.25 5.56
C GLU A 36 -13.86 3.74 4.39
N LEU A 37 -13.43 2.82 3.54
CA LEU A 37 -12.54 3.08 2.40
C LEU A 37 -13.28 3.40 1.10
N THR A 38 -14.62 3.43 1.13
CA THR A 38 -15.42 3.75 -0.07
C THR A 38 -14.99 5.11 -0.65
N GLY A 39 -14.50 5.09 -1.90
CA GLY A 39 -14.04 6.29 -2.61
C GLY A 39 -12.63 6.77 -2.23
N TRP A 40 -11.96 6.14 -1.27
CA TRP A 40 -10.53 6.38 -1.04
C TRP A 40 -9.73 5.88 -2.25
N GLY A 41 -8.51 6.39 -2.41
CA GLY A 41 -7.67 5.99 -3.53
C GLY A 41 -6.18 6.06 -3.29
N LEU A 42 -5.45 5.36 -4.15
CA LEU A 42 -3.99 5.30 -4.19
C LEU A 42 -3.48 5.81 -5.55
N THR A 43 -2.32 6.47 -5.55
CA THR A 43 -1.66 6.88 -6.79
C THR A 43 -0.15 7.08 -6.61
N ASP A 44 0.60 6.70 -7.63
CA ASP A 44 2.03 6.96 -7.83
C ASP A 44 2.30 8.32 -8.54
N ALA A 45 1.25 9.00 -8.99
CA ALA A 45 1.33 10.14 -9.91
C ALA A 45 0.31 11.24 -9.55
N LEU A 46 0.24 11.60 -8.27
CA LEU A 46 -0.74 12.57 -7.74
C LEU A 46 -0.69 13.91 -8.50
N GLY A 47 -1.84 14.32 -9.04
CA GLY A 47 -1.98 15.55 -9.84
C GLY A 47 -1.62 15.39 -11.31
N GLU A 48 -1.08 14.24 -11.71
CA GLU A 48 -0.83 13.87 -13.11
C GLU A 48 -1.81 12.80 -13.61
N LYS A 49 -2.22 11.87 -12.74
CA LYS A 49 -3.24 10.84 -12.99
C LYS A 49 -4.34 10.87 -11.94
N GLU A 50 -5.51 10.37 -12.32
CA GLU A 50 -6.59 10.05 -11.38
C GLU A 50 -6.14 8.91 -10.45
N PRO A 51 -6.39 8.99 -9.13
CA PRO A 51 -6.11 7.89 -8.22
C PRO A 51 -6.96 6.66 -8.52
N TRP A 52 -6.34 5.47 -8.45
CA TRP A 52 -7.07 4.22 -8.38
C TRP A 52 -7.97 4.23 -7.15
N ARG A 53 -9.24 3.84 -7.30
CA ARG A 53 -10.22 3.84 -6.22
C ARG A 53 -10.59 2.42 -5.82
N PHE A 54 -10.78 2.21 -4.53
CA PHE A 54 -11.36 0.96 -4.03
C PHE A 54 -12.69 0.68 -4.77
N PRO A 55 -12.79 -0.43 -5.51
CA PRO A 55 -13.93 -0.70 -6.38
C PRO A 55 -15.17 -1.16 -5.60
N GLU A 56 -14.97 -1.67 -4.39
CA GLU A 56 -16.01 -2.16 -3.51
C GLU A 56 -15.99 -1.45 -2.15
N ALA A 57 -17.14 -1.44 -1.48
CA ALA A 57 -17.23 -0.87 -0.14
C ALA A 57 -16.50 -1.78 0.86
N GLN A 58 -15.46 -1.25 1.49
CA GLN A 58 -14.67 -1.94 2.50
C GLN A 58 -14.47 -1.05 3.72
N ALA A 59 -14.37 -1.66 4.89
CA ALA A 59 -14.02 -0.99 6.12
C ALA A 59 -12.88 -1.72 6.83
N LEU A 60 -11.97 -0.97 7.45
CA LEU A 60 -10.93 -1.51 8.33
C LEU A 60 -11.21 -1.08 9.77
N ASN A 61 -11.32 -2.04 10.68
CA ASN A 61 -11.39 -1.76 12.12
C ASN A 61 -10.03 -1.24 12.65
N PRO A 62 -10.00 -0.63 13.85
CA PRO A 62 -8.75 -0.27 14.52
C PRO A 62 -7.76 -1.43 14.58
N GLY A 63 -6.54 -1.18 14.12
CA GLY A 63 -5.44 -2.16 14.07
C GLY A 63 -5.51 -3.16 12.92
N GLU A 64 -6.53 -3.12 12.07
CA GLU A 64 -6.59 -3.96 10.87
C GLU A 64 -5.70 -3.40 9.76
N ARG A 65 -5.19 -4.35 8.96
CA ARG A 65 -4.33 -4.12 7.80
C ARG A 65 -5.03 -4.54 6.54
N LEU A 66 -4.67 -3.90 5.43
CA LEU A 66 -5.10 -4.30 4.10
C LEU A 66 -3.89 -4.27 3.17
N LEU A 67 -3.70 -5.37 2.46
CA LEU A 67 -2.78 -5.44 1.34
C LEU A 67 -3.50 -5.05 0.06
N ILE A 68 -2.83 -4.24 -0.75
CA ILE A 68 -3.22 -3.86 -2.10
C ILE A 68 -2.08 -4.27 -3.02
N TRP A 69 -2.37 -5.11 -4.01
CA TRP A 69 -1.44 -5.52 -5.05
C TRP A 69 -1.33 -4.41 -6.10
N ALA A 70 -0.11 -3.97 -6.40
CA ALA A 70 0.18 -2.96 -7.40
C ALA A 70 0.73 -3.65 -8.65
N ASP A 71 -0.17 -4.23 -9.43
CA ASP A 71 0.18 -5.20 -10.49
C ASP A 71 -0.42 -4.90 -11.86
N GLU A 72 -1.20 -3.82 -11.98
CA GLU A 72 -1.98 -3.47 -13.18
C GLU A 72 -3.03 -4.53 -13.59
N ASP A 73 -3.44 -5.42 -12.68
CA ASP A 73 -4.41 -6.50 -12.95
C ASP A 73 -5.68 -6.40 -12.10
N ILE A 74 -6.46 -5.34 -12.34
CA ILE A 74 -7.73 -5.08 -11.62
C ILE A 74 -8.79 -6.18 -11.77
N ASP A 75 -8.61 -7.13 -12.69
CA ASP A 75 -9.54 -8.24 -12.91
C ASP A 75 -9.35 -9.37 -11.89
N ASP A 76 -8.22 -9.41 -11.16
CA ASP A 76 -7.89 -10.45 -10.16
C ASP A 76 -8.56 -10.22 -8.79
N GLY A 77 -9.02 -9.00 -8.51
CA GLY A 77 -9.84 -8.74 -7.33
C GLY A 77 -9.93 -7.28 -6.90
N PRO A 78 -10.71 -7.00 -5.84
CA PRO A 78 -10.95 -5.63 -5.37
C PRO A 78 -9.73 -4.93 -4.78
N ASN A 79 -8.66 -5.69 -4.49
CA ASN A 79 -7.41 -5.18 -3.90
C ASN A 79 -6.26 -5.14 -4.92
N HIS A 80 -6.56 -5.15 -6.22
CA HIS A 80 -5.56 -5.02 -7.28
C HIS A 80 -5.67 -3.61 -7.90
N ALA A 81 -4.57 -2.88 -7.86
CA ALA A 81 -4.47 -1.51 -8.34
C ALA A 81 -4.13 -1.46 -9.83
N ASP A 82 -4.53 -0.39 -10.51
CA ASP A 82 -4.30 -0.19 -11.94
C ASP A 82 -2.91 0.39 -12.28
N PHE A 83 -1.96 0.27 -11.35
CA PHE A 83 -0.57 0.73 -11.48
C PHE A 83 0.38 -0.26 -10.78
N LYS A 84 1.67 -0.21 -11.16
CA LYS A 84 2.77 -0.90 -10.46
C LYS A 84 3.65 0.08 -9.73
N LEU A 85 4.43 -0.42 -8.77
CA LEU A 85 5.45 0.38 -8.12
C LEU A 85 6.76 0.33 -8.89
N SER A 86 7.46 1.45 -8.97
CA SER A 86 8.80 1.51 -9.55
C SER A 86 9.85 1.12 -8.50
N GLY A 87 10.57 0.02 -8.73
CA GLY A 87 11.73 -0.36 -7.91
C GLY A 87 12.87 0.66 -7.88
N ASP A 88 12.90 1.63 -8.81
CA ASP A 88 13.85 2.76 -8.80
C ASP A 88 13.48 3.85 -7.78
N GLY A 89 12.31 3.76 -7.15
CA GLY A 89 11.78 4.70 -6.16
C GLY A 89 10.86 5.75 -6.77
N GLU A 90 9.77 6.05 -6.07
CA GLU A 90 8.80 7.07 -6.46
C GLU A 90 8.02 7.60 -5.24
N THR A 91 6.91 8.30 -5.47
CA THR A 91 6.01 8.76 -4.40
C THR A 91 4.66 8.10 -4.49
N LEU A 92 4.27 7.37 -3.45
CA LEU A 92 2.94 6.80 -3.28
C LEU A 92 2.10 7.72 -2.39
N SER A 93 0.88 8.00 -2.82
CA SER A 93 -0.08 8.84 -2.10
C SER A 93 -1.38 8.10 -1.82
N LEU A 94 -1.93 8.33 -0.63
CA LEU A 94 -3.26 7.90 -0.20
C LEU A 94 -4.17 9.13 -0.11
N VAL A 95 -5.31 9.11 -0.78
CA VAL A 95 -6.28 10.20 -0.80
C VAL A 95 -7.67 9.75 -0.33
N ASN A 96 -8.45 10.70 0.17
CA ASN A 96 -9.85 10.47 0.53
C ASN A 96 -10.79 10.68 -0.70
N PRO A 97 -12.12 10.49 -0.54
CA PRO A 97 -13.08 10.65 -1.62
C PRO A 97 -13.20 12.07 -2.20
N ASP A 98 -12.71 13.08 -1.47
CA ASP A 98 -12.71 14.49 -1.88
C ASP A 98 -11.35 14.91 -2.50
N ASP A 99 -10.49 13.94 -2.87
CA ASP A 99 -9.13 14.13 -3.38
C ASP A 99 -8.16 14.80 -2.39
N GLU A 100 -8.50 14.84 -1.10
CA GLU A 100 -7.60 15.37 -0.09
C GLU A 100 -6.55 14.31 0.26
N LEU A 101 -5.28 14.75 0.28
CA LEU A 101 -4.16 13.91 0.68
C LEU A 101 -4.29 13.50 2.16
N ILE A 102 -4.30 12.20 2.41
CA ILE A 102 -4.33 11.61 3.75
C ILE A 102 -2.93 11.24 4.22
N ASP A 103 -2.16 10.54 3.39
CA ASP A 103 -0.79 10.14 3.68
C ASP A 103 0.02 10.03 2.39
N ALA A 104 1.34 10.16 2.48
CA ALA A 104 2.24 9.96 1.36
C ALA A 104 3.61 9.46 1.83
N VAL A 105 4.26 8.70 0.97
CA VAL A 105 5.64 8.27 1.15
C VAL A 105 6.40 8.45 -0.16
N SER A 106 7.57 9.07 -0.08
CA SER A 106 8.57 9.00 -1.15
C SER A 106 9.60 7.96 -0.74
N PHE A 107 9.67 6.84 -1.46
CA PHE A 107 10.59 5.75 -1.16
C PHE A 107 11.81 5.77 -2.10
N PRO A 108 13.00 5.35 -1.64
CA PRO A 108 14.18 5.27 -2.48
C PRO A 108 14.10 4.07 -3.42
N ALA A 109 15.13 3.87 -4.26
CA ALA A 109 15.27 2.60 -4.96
C ALA A 109 15.33 1.43 -3.96
N LEU A 110 14.58 0.36 -4.25
CA LEU A 110 14.50 -0.86 -3.47
C LEU A 110 15.15 -2.00 -4.23
N ASN A 111 15.78 -2.92 -3.51
CA ASN A 111 16.16 -4.20 -4.10
C ASN A 111 14.96 -5.15 -4.07
N ASP A 112 15.01 -6.21 -4.90
CA ASP A 112 14.03 -7.28 -4.85
C ASP A 112 13.88 -7.82 -3.41
N ASP A 113 12.63 -8.09 -3.01
CA ASP A 113 12.21 -8.56 -1.69
C ASP A 113 12.56 -7.63 -0.51
N GLN A 114 12.93 -6.37 -0.78
CA GLN A 114 13.16 -5.36 0.24
C GLN A 114 11.90 -4.52 0.45
N ALA A 115 11.51 -4.34 1.72
CA ALA A 115 10.42 -3.45 2.09
C ALA A 115 10.94 -2.05 2.41
N TYR A 116 10.07 -1.07 2.18
CA TYR A 116 10.13 0.21 2.87
C TYR A 116 8.96 0.23 3.85
N ALA A 117 9.25 0.49 5.14
CA ALA A 117 8.27 0.26 6.20
C ALA A 117 8.34 1.34 7.28
N ARG A 118 7.22 1.65 7.93
CA ARG A 118 7.20 2.47 9.14
C ARG A 118 7.78 1.68 10.32
N LEU A 119 8.84 2.21 10.95
CA LEU A 119 9.49 1.62 12.12
C LEU A 119 9.60 2.65 13.25
N PRO A 120 8.90 2.48 14.40
CA PRO A 120 7.97 1.40 14.74
C PRO A 120 6.72 1.34 13.84
N ASP A 121 6.09 0.18 13.79
CA ASP A 121 4.86 -0.08 13.01
C ASP A 121 3.78 1.00 13.23
N GLY A 122 3.17 1.45 12.13
CA GLY A 122 2.08 2.44 12.10
C GLY A 122 2.42 3.88 12.48
N GLU A 123 3.45 4.12 13.29
CA GLU A 123 3.75 5.44 13.87
C GLU A 123 5.14 5.97 13.50
N GLY A 124 6.02 5.08 13.06
CA GLY A 124 7.43 5.33 12.84
C GLY A 124 7.75 6.14 11.61
N ALA A 125 9.03 6.53 11.54
CA ALA A 125 9.62 7.00 10.30
C ALA A 125 9.74 5.82 9.33
N TRP A 126 9.73 6.12 8.04
CA TRP A 126 9.99 5.12 7.01
C TRP A 126 11.47 4.77 6.97
N ASP A 127 11.78 3.48 6.96
CA ASP A 127 13.13 2.95 6.81
C ASP A 127 13.12 1.69 5.94
N LEU A 128 14.30 1.29 5.44
CA LEU A 128 14.47 0.05 4.71
C LEU A 128 14.36 -1.14 5.68
N SER A 129 13.66 -2.19 5.25
CA SER A 129 13.62 -3.48 5.95
C SER A 129 13.91 -4.62 4.97
N ASP A 130 14.87 -5.46 5.33
CA ASP A 130 15.16 -6.71 4.60
C ASP A 130 14.24 -7.85 5.05
N THR A 131 13.18 -7.56 5.80
CA THR A 131 12.20 -8.55 6.28
C THR A 131 10.79 -8.00 6.11
N PRO A 132 10.22 -8.08 4.89
CA PRO A 132 8.85 -7.65 4.64
C PRO A 132 7.85 -8.38 5.55
N THR A 133 6.82 -7.67 6.00
CA THR A 133 5.83 -8.16 6.98
C THR A 133 4.38 -8.05 6.50
N PRO A 134 4.02 -8.62 5.33
CA PRO A 134 2.68 -8.51 4.75
C PRO A 134 1.60 -8.97 5.75
N GLY A 135 0.71 -8.05 6.14
CA GLY A 135 -0.39 -8.31 7.06
C GLY A 135 0.03 -8.49 8.53
N ALA A 136 1.26 -8.12 8.90
CA ALA A 136 1.81 -8.24 10.24
C ALA A 136 2.46 -6.92 10.72
N GLU A 137 2.90 -6.89 11.98
CA GLU A 137 3.63 -5.72 12.51
C GLU A 137 5.04 -5.62 11.90
N ASN A 138 5.39 -4.43 11.43
CA ASN A 138 6.73 -4.10 10.95
C ASN A 138 7.79 -4.28 12.04
N LYS A 139 8.98 -4.79 11.66
CA LYS A 139 10.07 -5.11 12.60
C LYS A 139 11.46 -4.96 11.99
#